data_AF-X1IDW1-F1
#
_entry.id   AF-X1IDW1-F1
#
_cell.length_a   1.000
_cell.length_b   1.000
_cell.length_c   1.000
_cell.angle_alpha   90.00
_cell.angle_beta   90.00
_cell.angle_gamma   90.00
#
_symmetry.space_group_name_H-M   'P 1'
#
loop_
_entity.id
_entity.type
_entity.pdbx_description
1 polymer ?
#
loop_
_entity_poly.entity_id
_entity_poly.type
_entity_poly.pdbx_seq_one_letter_code
_entity_poly.pdbx_strand_id
1 'polypeptide(L)'
;MSWLRPYAAKAIIEHEFDTDRLNVWVTFRFAMETTSNPLAEEVDHDVMPPLGLWLCEVDDVLMPVTVSAWQDAWTLLLTVPDIAVYPDRVTLEYAGPHKDLRITWDKQWEPWGPILSTDIGKAPCFVDRGDPAVYDYDKEDLVTDGTWRDMDLSHIVSEKAKAV
;
A
#
# COMPACT_ATOMS: atom_id res chain seq x y z
N MET A 1 0.63 18.56 29.95
CA MET A 1 -0.27 18.19 28.83
C MET A 1 0.28 16.91 28.22
N SER A 2 -0.39 15.79 28.49
CA SER A 2 0.02 14.49 27.98
C SER A 2 -0.09 14.50 26.47
N TRP A 3 1.04 14.34 25.78
CA TRP A 3 1.07 14.05 24.34
C TRP A 3 0.58 12.60 24.17
N LEU A 4 -0.73 12.40 24.31
CA LEU A 4 -1.38 11.19 23.84
C LEU A 4 -1.17 11.17 22.33
N ARG A 5 -0.16 10.40 21.88
CA ARG A 5 -0.05 10.03 20.47
C ARG A 5 -1.41 9.46 20.08
N PRO A 6 -2.06 9.96 19.02
CA PRO A 6 -3.36 9.43 18.59
C PRO A 6 -3.23 7.91 18.48
N TYR A 7 -4.08 7.20 19.24
CA TYR A 7 -3.83 5.82 19.67
C TYR A 7 -3.90 4.81 18.50
N ALA A 8 -4.23 5.30 17.30
CA ALA A 8 -4.40 4.55 16.05
C ALA A 8 -3.64 5.19 14.85
N ALA A 9 -2.68 6.09 15.05
CA ALA A 9 -2.29 7.09 14.04
C ALA A 9 -1.47 6.66 12.81
N LYS A 10 -1.41 5.38 12.42
CA LYS A 10 -0.69 5.04 11.19
C LYS A 10 -1.43 3.99 10.39
N ALA A 11 -2.27 4.46 9.47
CA ALA A 11 -2.61 3.71 8.28
C ALA A 11 -1.45 3.85 7.28
N ILE A 12 -1.02 2.75 6.67
CA ILE A 12 -0.18 2.78 5.47
C ILE A 12 -1.14 2.70 4.29
N ILE A 13 -0.95 3.55 3.30
CA ILE A 13 -1.80 3.59 2.12
C ILE A 13 -0.95 3.32 0.90
N GLU A 14 -1.25 2.21 0.23
CA GLU A 14 -0.63 1.79 -1.02
C GLU A 14 -1.67 1.89 -2.13
N HIS A 15 -1.22 2.22 -3.33
CA HIS A 15 -2.11 2.35 -4.46
C HIS A 15 -1.56 1.63 -5.68
N GLU A 16 -2.46 1.05 -6.45
CA GLU A 16 -2.18 0.43 -7.74
C GLU A 16 -3.19 0.98 -8.74
N PHE A 17 -2.68 1.47 -9.87
CA PHE A 17 -3.52 1.84 -10.99
C PHE A 17 -3.62 0.63 -11.93
N ASP A 18 -4.85 0.13 -12.12
CA ASP A 18 -5.18 -0.91 -13.09
C ASP A 18 -6.08 -0.32 -14.15
N THR A 19 -5.57 -0.16 -15.38
CA THR A 19 -6.27 0.20 -16.62
C THR A 19 -7.25 1.40 -16.56
N ASP A 20 -8.35 1.27 -15.83
CA ASP A 20 -9.47 2.20 -15.68
C ASP A 20 -9.87 2.50 -14.22
N ARG A 21 -9.15 1.93 -13.24
CA ARG A 21 -9.46 2.04 -11.82
C ARG A 21 -8.22 2.15 -10.96
N LEU A 22 -8.42 2.65 -9.76
CA LEU A 22 -7.41 2.76 -8.72
C LEU A 22 -7.81 1.87 -7.56
N ASN A 23 -6.93 0.93 -7.24
CA ASN A 23 -7.02 0.10 -6.06
C ASN A 23 -6.18 0.75 -4.95
N VAL A 24 -6.75 0.85 -3.76
CA VAL A 24 -6.12 1.50 -2.61
C VAL A 24 -6.16 0.55 -1.42
N TRP A 25 -4.99 0.15 -0.92
CA TRP A 25 -4.87 -0.68 0.27
C TRP A 25 -4.61 0.20 1.47
N VAL A 26 -5.47 0.09 2.48
CA VAL A 26 -5.34 0.76 3.76
C VAL A 26 -4.96 -0.30 4.80
N THR A 27 -3.71 -0.25 5.25
CA THR A 27 -3.18 -1.17 6.26
C THR A 27 -3.18 -0.50 7.63
N PHE A 28 -4.00 -1.02 8.54
CA PHE A 28 -4.16 -0.54 9.90
C PHE A 28 -3.10 -1.13 10.83
N ARG A 29 -2.64 -0.32 11.79
CA ARG A 29 -1.68 -0.75 12.82
C ARG A 29 -2.20 -1.87 13.74
N PHE A 30 -3.50 -1.96 13.95
CA PHE A 30 -4.13 -2.90 14.88
C PHE A 30 -5.24 -3.66 14.17
N ALA A 31 -5.55 -4.86 14.66
CA ALA A 31 -6.62 -5.68 14.12
C ALA A 31 -7.97 -4.98 14.30
N MET A 32 -8.70 -4.88 13.19
CA MET A 32 -10.02 -4.30 13.07
C MET A 32 -11.08 -5.36 13.34
N GLU A 33 -12.23 -4.94 13.84
CA GLU A 33 -13.42 -5.77 13.89
C GLU A 33 -14.08 -5.77 12.52
N THR A 34 -13.90 -6.88 11.81
CA THR A 34 -14.31 -7.01 10.40
C THR A 34 -15.52 -7.92 10.23
N THR A 35 -15.98 -8.60 11.28
CA THR A 35 -17.06 -9.58 11.22
C THR A 35 -18.11 -9.34 12.30
N SER A 36 -19.39 -9.55 11.95
CA SER A 36 -20.49 -9.54 12.92
C SER A 36 -20.61 -10.87 13.69
N ASN A 37 -19.97 -11.93 13.20
CA ASN A 37 -20.00 -13.27 13.81
C ASN A 37 -18.60 -13.92 13.86
N PRO A 38 -17.77 -13.57 14.85
CA PRO A 38 -16.41 -14.10 14.96
C PRO A 38 -16.33 -15.58 15.34
N LEU A 39 -17.46 -16.22 15.67
CA LEU A 39 -17.55 -17.63 16.05
C LEU A 39 -18.08 -18.52 14.92
N ALA A 40 -18.32 -17.97 13.73
CA ALA A 40 -18.70 -18.75 12.56
C ALA A 40 -17.58 -19.72 12.14
N GLU A 41 -17.95 -20.83 11.50
CA GLU A 41 -16.96 -21.82 10.99
C GLU A 41 -16.03 -21.20 9.94
N GLU A 42 -16.55 -20.27 9.13
CA GLU A 42 -15.79 -19.39 8.26
C GLU A 42 -16.05 -17.93 8.67
N VAL A 43 -14.96 -17.16 8.84
CA VAL A 43 -15.07 -15.74 9.21
C VAL A 43 -15.46 -14.94 7.98
N ASP A 44 -16.68 -14.40 7.99
CA ASP A 44 -17.16 -13.45 6.98
C ASP A 44 -16.80 -12.02 7.38
N HIS A 45 -16.20 -11.26 6.46
CA HIS A 45 -15.72 -9.90 6.74
C HIS A 45 -16.78 -8.83 6.35
N ASP A 46 -17.94 -8.88 7.01
CA ASP A 46 -19.14 -8.12 6.68
C ASP A 46 -19.26 -6.73 7.35
N VAL A 47 -18.40 -6.40 8.32
CA VAL A 47 -18.43 -5.12 9.04
C VAL A 47 -17.54 -4.10 8.32
N MET A 48 -18.13 -3.11 7.65
CA MET A 48 -17.39 -2.09 6.91
C MET A 48 -17.88 -0.66 7.19
N PRO A 49 -16.98 0.34 7.18
CA PRO A 49 -17.40 1.73 7.23
C PRO A 49 -18.13 2.15 5.94
N PRO A 50 -19.06 3.10 6.01
CA PRO A 50 -19.71 3.68 4.83
C PRO A 50 -18.69 4.25 3.84
N LEU A 51 -18.91 3.98 2.55
CA LEU A 51 -18.02 4.41 1.48
C LEU A 51 -17.82 5.94 1.44
N GLY A 52 -18.84 6.71 1.79
CA GLY A 52 -18.78 8.18 1.81
C GLY A 52 -17.91 8.80 2.90
N LEU A 53 -17.30 8.00 3.79
CA LEU A 53 -16.30 8.48 4.74
C LEU A 53 -14.87 8.46 4.18
N TRP A 54 -14.67 7.81 3.04
CA TRP A 54 -13.40 7.78 2.32
C TRP A 54 -13.38 8.91 1.30
N LEU A 55 -12.45 9.84 1.47
CA LEU A 55 -12.26 10.97 0.58
C LEU A 55 -10.99 10.73 -0.23
N CYS A 56 -11.16 10.26 -1.47
CA CYS A 56 -10.05 10.03 -2.39
C CYS A 56 -9.99 11.18 -3.40
N GLU A 57 -8.86 11.87 -3.48
CA GLU A 57 -8.61 12.85 -4.53
C GLU A 57 -7.57 12.30 -5.49
N VAL A 58 -7.87 12.39 -6.79
CA VAL A 58 -7.01 11.97 -7.90
C VAL A 58 -6.76 13.20 -8.76
N ASP A 59 -5.51 13.65 -8.84
CA ASP A 59 -5.10 14.88 -9.54
C ASP A 59 -5.96 16.10 -9.17
N ASP A 60 -6.17 16.29 -7.87
CA ASP A 60 -6.99 17.34 -7.25
C ASP A 60 -8.50 17.27 -7.61
N VAL A 61 -8.97 16.14 -8.14
CA VAL A 61 -10.39 15.85 -8.38
C VAL A 61 -10.88 14.82 -7.36
N LEU A 62 -11.93 15.16 -6.60
CA LEU A 62 -12.56 14.24 -5.66
C LEU A 62 -13.27 13.11 -6.41
N MET A 63 -12.82 11.88 -6.18
CA MET A 63 -13.35 10.68 -6.81
C MET A 63 -14.05 9.78 -5.78
N PRO A 64 -15.22 9.22 -6.11
CA PRO A 64 -15.95 8.37 -5.18
C PRO A 64 -15.27 7.00 -5.03
N VAL A 65 -15.10 6.55 -3.79
CA VAL A 65 -14.83 5.13 -3.51
C VAL A 65 -16.13 4.35 -3.69
N THR A 66 -16.15 3.37 -4.59
CA THR A 66 -17.37 2.62 -4.93
C THR A 66 -17.41 1.21 -4.39
N VAL A 67 -16.25 0.64 -4.06
CA VAL A 67 -16.14 -0.71 -3.48
C VAL A 67 -15.15 -0.67 -2.33
N SER A 68 -15.45 -1.43 -1.28
CA SER A 68 -14.52 -1.74 -0.20
C SER A 68 -14.57 -3.24 0.10
N ALA A 69 -13.43 -3.86 0.37
CA ALA A 69 -13.33 -5.27 0.72
C ALA A 69 -12.16 -5.52 1.69
N TRP A 70 -12.45 -6.11 2.85
CA TRP A 70 -11.40 -6.58 3.75
C TRP A 70 -10.62 -7.72 3.09
N GLN A 71 -9.29 -7.61 3.09
CA GLN A 71 -8.39 -8.69 2.69
C GLN A 71 -8.03 -9.56 3.91
N ASP A 72 -7.96 -8.94 5.08
CA ASP A 72 -7.75 -9.55 6.38
C ASP A 72 -8.19 -8.57 7.49
N ALA A 73 -7.87 -8.86 8.76
CA ALA A 73 -8.23 -8.00 9.88
C ALA A 73 -7.43 -6.68 9.97
N TRP A 74 -6.43 -6.45 9.12
CA TRP A 74 -5.59 -5.27 9.10
C TRP A 74 -5.64 -4.51 7.79
N THR A 75 -6.10 -5.12 6.70
CA THR A 75 -5.94 -4.59 5.35
C THR A 75 -7.30 -4.45 4.68
N LEU A 76 -7.69 -3.22 4.36
CA LEU A 76 -8.89 -2.89 3.60
C LEU A 76 -8.51 -2.47 2.19
N LEU A 77 -9.06 -3.13 1.18
CA LEU A 77 -8.99 -2.70 -0.21
C LEU A 77 -10.16 -1.76 -0.50
N LEU A 78 -9.87 -0.60 -1.09
CA LEU A 78 -10.84 0.34 -1.64
C LEU A 78 -10.64 0.42 -3.15
N THR A 79 -11.73 0.57 -3.91
CA THR A 79 -11.66 0.76 -5.37
C THR A 79 -12.33 2.06 -5.77
N VAL A 80 -11.62 2.84 -6.57
CA VAL A 80 -12.08 4.07 -7.21
C VAL A 80 -12.10 3.84 -8.72
N PRO A 81 -13.27 3.85 -9.38
CA PRO A 81 -13.41 3.57 -10.80
C PRO A 81 -13.24 4.83 -11.66
N ASP A 82 -13.33 4.65 -12.97
CA ASP A 82 -13.43 5.70 -13.99
C ASP A 82 -12.23 6.67 -14.05
N ILE A 83 -11.03 6.16 -13.75
CA ILE A 83 -9.79 6.93 -13.87
C ILE A 83 -9.20 6.69 -15.25
N ALA A 84 -9.44 7.65 -16.15
CA ALA A 84 -9.15 7.52 -17.58
C ALA A 84 -7.65 7.47 -17.93
N VAL A 85 -6.79 8.01 -17.06
CA VAL A 85 -5.35 8.11 -17.29
C VAL A 85 -4.60 7.83 -16.00
N TYR A 86 -3.37 7.34 -16.12
CA TYR A 86 -2.50 7.11 -14.97
C TYR A 86 -2.33 8.42 -14.18
N PRO A 87 -2.71 8.46 -12.89
CA PRO A 87 -2.71 9.70 -12.13
C PRO A 87 -1.30 10.12 -11.71
N ASP A 88 -1.08 11.43 -11.62
CA ASP A 88 0.18 12.00 -11.14
C ASP A 88 0.20 12.07 -9.61
N ARG A 89 -0.97 12.30 -9.00
CA ARG A 89 -1.13 12.50 -7.56
C ARG A 89 -2.42 11.87 -7.07
N VAL A 90 -2.31 11.09 -5.98
CA VAL A 90 -3.47 10.59 -5.26
C VAL A 90 -3.31 10.82 -3.76
N THR A 91 -4.39 11.30 -3.14
CA THR A 91 -4.52 11.40 -1.68
C THR A 91 -5.73 10.59 -1.22
N LEU A 92 -5.62 10.04 0.00
CA LEU A 92 -6.76 9.43 0.69
C LEU A 92 -6.87 10.02 2.10
N GLU A 93 -8.07 10.49 2.41
CA GLU A 93 -8.49 10.97 3.73
C GLU A 93 -9.64 10.09 4.25
N TYR A 94 -9.73 10.00 5.57
CA TYR A 94 -10.86 9.37 6.26
C TYR A 94 -11.52 10.37 7.19
N ALA A 95 -12.77 10.70 6.89
CA ALA A 95 -13.57 11.72 7.56
C ALA A 95 -14.33 11.21 8.80
N GLY A 96 -13.96 10.04 9.34
CA GLY A 96 -14.65 9.41 10.48
C GLY A 96 -14.72 10.26 11.76
N PRO A 97 -15.03 9.66 12.92
CA PRO A 97 -15.04 8.23 13.22
C PRO A 97 -16.33 7.51 12.79
N HIS A 98 -16.28 6.19 12.75
CA HIS A 98 -17.45 5.32 12.52
C HIS A 98 -17.40 4.11 13.44
N LYS A 99 -18.58 3.65 13.90
CA LYS A 99 -18.69 2.49 14.81
C LYS A 99 -18.19 1.18 14.20
N ASP A 100 -18.28 1.06 12.88
CA ASP A 100 -17.90 -0.15 12.14
C ASP A 100 -16.43 -0.13 11.70
N LEU A 101 -15.70 0.97 11.93
CA LEU A 101 -14.25 1.00 11.79
C LEU A 101 -13.61 1.12 13.18
N ARG A 102 -13.62 0.01 13.90
CA ARG A 102 -13.06 -0.09 15.26
C ARG A 102 -12.15 -1.29 15.39
N ILE A 103 -11.25 -1.23 16.35
CA ILE A 103 -10.34 -2.33 16.70
C ILE A 103 -11.02 -3.33 17.62
N THR A 104 -10.47 -4.55 17.69
CA THR A 104 -11.05 -5.70 18.43
C THR A 104 -11.25 -5.50 19.94
N TRP A 105 -10.73 -4.43 20.53
CA TRP A 105 -10.99 -4.02 21.92
C TRP A 105 -11.85 -2.75 22.03
N ASP A 106 -12.72 -2.50 21.02
CA ASP A 106 -13.79 -1.50 21.00
C ASP A 106 -13.32 -0.03 21.03
N LYS A 107 -12.23 0.28 20.31
CA LYS A 107 -11.89 1.69 20.02
C LYS A 107 -12.09 1.99 18.53
N GLN A 108 -12.79 3.08 18.25
CA GLN A 108 -12.97 3.57 16.90
C GLN A 108 -11.67 4.15 16.34
N TRP A 109 -11.47 4.01 15.04
CA TRP A 109 -10.37 4.65 14.34
C TRP A 109 -10.66 6.15 14.20
N GLU A 110 -9.65 6.97 14.47
CA GLU A 110 -9.75 8.43 14.43
C GLU A 110 -9.73 8.92 12.98
N PRO A 111 -10.39 10.05 12.66
CA PRO A 111 -10.22 10.67 11.35
C PRO A 111 -8.75 11.05 11.13
N TRP A 112 -8.31 10.99 9.87
CA TRP A 112 -6.98 11.43 9.47
C TRP A 112 -7.09 12.26 8.19
N GLY A 113 -6.29 13.33 8.12
CA GLY A 113 -6.23 14.19 6.94
C GLY A 113 -5.57 13.50 5.73
N PRO A 114 -5.45 14.19 4.60
CA PRO A 114 -5.03 13.57 3.34
C PRO A 114 -3.62 12.98 3.44
N ILE A 115 -3.50 11.68 3.17
CA ILE A 115 -2.23 10.98 3.05
C ILE A 115 -1.91 10.83 1.57
N LEU A 116 -0.74 11.33 1.17
CA LEU A 116 -0.24 11.24 -0.19
C LEU A 116 0.30 9.83 -0.48
N SER A 117 -0.08 9.27 -1.63
CA SER A 117 0.51 8.04 -2.16
C SER A 117 2.00 8.22 -2.45
N THR A 118 2.85 7.28 -2.00
CA THR A 118 4.30 7.36 -2.19
C THR A 118 4.79 6.90 -3.56
N ASP A 119 4.00 6.09 -4.27
CA ASP A 119 4.44 5.37 -5.47
C ASP A 119 3.60 5.68 -6.73
N ILE A 120 2.64 6.60 -6.63
CA ILE A 120 1.88 7.12 -7.78
C ILE A 120 2.67 8.22 -8.51
N GLY A 121 2.52 8.30 -9.84
CA GLY A 121 3.24 9.25 -10.70
C GLY A 121 4.63 8.81 -11.19
N LYS A 122 5.17 7.67 -10.73
CA LYS A 122 6.31 7.03 -11.36
C LYS A 122 5.83 5.89 -12.25
N ALA A 123 5.82 6.11 -13.56
CA ALA A 123 5.74 4.99 -14.50
C ALA A 123 6.82 3.95 -14.13
N PRO A 124 6.54 2.64 -14.19
CA PRO A 124 7.58 1.63 -14.02
C PRO A 124 8.67 1.88 -15.06
N CYS A 125 9.78 2.47 -14.62
CA CYS A 125 10.92 2.69 -15.48
C CYS A 125 11.72 1.40 -15.53
N PHE A 126 11.48 0.62 -16.58
CA PHE A 126 12.40 -0.45 -16.94
C PHE A 126 13.70 0.20 -17.39
N VAL A 127 14.74 0.11 -16.57
CA VAL A 127 16.10 0.43 -17.02
C VAL A 127 16.49 -0.71 -17.94
N ASP A 128 16.51 -0.46 -19.24
CA ASP A 128 17.10 -1.36 -20.21
C ASP A 128 18.58 -1.56 -19.84
N ARG A 129 18.91 -2.76 -19.34
CA ARG A 129 20.28 -3.15 -18.99
C ARG A 129 21.00 -3.85 -20.15
N GLY A 130 20.44 -3.79 -21.35
CA GLY A 130 20.91 -4.53 -22.51
C GLY A 130 20.41 -5.97 -22.51
N ASP A 131 20.59 -6.64 -23.66
CA ASP A 131 20.26 -8.05 -23.81
C ASP A 131 21.23 -8.90 -22.97
N PRO A 132 20.74 -9.69 -21.99
CA PRO A 132 21.58 -10.54 -21.15
C PRO A 132 22.35 -11.58 -21.97
N ALA A 133 21.93 -11.92 -23.19
CA ALA A 133 22.66 -12.84 -24.07
C ALA A 133 23.95 -12.23 -24.67
N VAL A 134 24.14 -10.91 -24.59
CA VAL A 134 25.36 -10.22 -25.01
C VAL A 134 26.41 -10.20 -23.88
N TYR A 135 25.97 -10.50 -22.65
CA TYR A 135 26.85 -10.67 -21.50
C TYR A 135 27.17 -12.16 -21.37
N ASP A 136 28.45 -12.49 -21.54
CA ASP A 136 28.96 -13.84 -21.34
C ASP A 136 29.12 -14.05 -19.83
N TYR A 137 28.04 -14.43 -19.16
CA TYR A 137 28.07 -14.73 -17.73
C TYR A 137 28.70 -16.10 -17.54
N ASP A 138 30.02 -16.14 -17.43
CA ASP A 138 30.72 -17.38 -17.16
C ASP A 138 30.77 -17.64 -15.65
N LYS A 139 30.80 -18.92 -15.25
CA LYS A 139 30.84 -19.28 -13.81
C LYS A 139 32.07 -18.69 -13.11
N GLU A 140 33.12 -18.39 -13.85
CA GLU A 140 34.36 -17.81 -13.37
C GLU A 140 34.26 -16.29 -13.12
N ASP A 141 33.23 -15.61 -13.65
CA ASP A 141 32.97 -14.18 -13.41
C ASP A 141 32.38 -13.90 -12.02
N LEU A 142 31.89 -14.94 -11.34
CA LEU A 142 31.38 -14.85 -9.98
C LEU A 142 32.52 -15.02 -8.98
N VAL A 143 33.02 -13.90 -8.44
CA VAL A 143 34.01 -13.93 -7.36
C VAL A 143 33.31 -14.20 -6.04
N THR A 144 33.60 -15.37 -5.47
CA THR A 144 33.19 -15.70 -4.10
C THR A 144 34.31 -15.32 -3.13
N ASP A 145 34.03 -14.55 -2.09
CA ASP A 145 35.02 -14.11 -1.11
C ASP A 145 35.42 -15.20 -0.09
N GLY A 146 34.89 -16.41 -0.26
CA GLY A 146 35.16 -17.56 0.60
C GLY A 146 34.48 -17.49 1.98
N THR A 147 33.62 -16.49 2.21
CA THR A 147 32.75 -16.43 3.38
C THR A 147 31.32 -16.80 3.00
N TRP A 148 30.52 -17.28 3.96
CA TRP A 148 29.13 -17.68 3.73
C TRP A 148 28.19 -16.51 3.39
N ARG A 149 28.72 -15.29 3.21
CA ARG A 149 27.91 -14.07 3.13
C ARG A 149 27.98 -13.29 1.82
N ASP A 150 28.98 -13.42 0.95
CA ASP A 150 29.05 -12.47 -0.17
C ASP A 150 29.32 -13.12 -1.54
N MET A 151 28.38 -12.84 -2.45
CA MET A 151 28.69 -12.65 -3.87
C MET A 151 29.30 -11.26 -4.02
N ASP A 152 30.56 -11.17 -4.42
CA ASP A 152 31.16 -9.89 -4.77
C ASP A 152 30.70 -9.48 -6.18
N LEU A 153 29.76 -8.53 -6.24
CA LEU A 153 29.22 -7.98 -7.49
C LEU A 153 29.90 -6.67 -7.91
N SER A 154 30.97 -6.25 -7.24
CA SER A 154 31.63 -4.95 -7.47
C SER A 154 32.15 -4.79 -8.91
N HIS A 155 32.45 -5.88 -9.61
CA HIS A 155 32.89 -5.87 -11.01
C HIS A 155 31.75 -5.73 -12.02
N ILE A 156 30.51 -6.05 -11.64
CA ILE A 156 29.32 -5.98 -12.50
C ILE A 156 28.56 -4.66 -12.27
N VAL A 157 28.71 -4.09 -11.08
CA VAL A 157 28.01 -2.89 -10.67
C VAL A 157 28.89 -1.66 -10.90
N SER A 158 28.41 -0.69 -11.68
CA SER A 158 29.10 0.59 -11.89
C SER A 158 29.47 1.25 -10.54
N GLU A 159 30.67 1.84 -10.44
CA GLU A 159 31.14 2.57 -9.24
C GLU A 159 30.16 3.64 -8.72
N LYS A 160 29.17 4.05 -9.53
CA LYS A 160 28.14 5.02 -9.17
C LYS A 160 26.86 4.42 -8.58
N ALA A 161 26.70 3.10 -8.58
CA ALA A 161 25.52 2.48 -8.01
C ALA A 161 25.57 2.58 -6.48
N LYS A 162 24.49 3.08 -5.89
CA LYS A 162 24.28 3.03 -4.44
C LYS A 162 23.17 2.04 -4.17
N ALA A 163 23.42 1.10 -3.27
CA ALA A 163 22.35 0.39 -2.60
C ALA A 163 21.55 1.42 -1.79
N VAL A 164 20.24 1.49 -2.03
CA VAL A 164 19.29 2.27 -1.22
C VAL A 164 18.71 1.34 -0.17
#